data_AF-A0A7X9FXR0-F1
#
_entry.id   AF-A0A7X9FXR0-F1
#
_cell.length_a   1.000
_cell.length_b   1.000
_cell.length_c   1.000
_cell.angle_alpha   90.00
_cell.angle_beta   90.00
_cell.angle_gamma   90.00
#
_symmetry.space_group_name_H-M   'P 1'
#
loop_
_entity.id
_entity.type
_entity.pdbx_description
1 polymer ?
#
loop_
_entity_poly.entity_id
_entity_poly.type
_entity_poly.pdbx_seq_one_letter_code
_entity_poly.pdbx_strand_id
1 'polypeptide(L)'
;MKKSIILALLAIGLSASCLVYIPPEDRPAAYPAEDNYYPESSYASGEITLGYIYDYLSGFGLWVNYPPYGYVWMPRGLGPHWHPYVHGRWIWTDYGWTWVSNYSWGWLPFHYGRWGRDVRLGWFW
;
A
#
# COMPACT_ATOMS: atom_id res chain seq x y z
N MET A 1 -14.76 -32.94 -37.34
CA MET A 1 -15.77 -31.86 -37.18
C MET A 1 -16.10 -31.58 -35.71
N LYS A 2 -16.62 -32.53 -34.92
CA LYS A 2 -16.95 -32.29 -33.50
C LYS A 2 -15.77 -31.89 -32.59
N LYS A 3 -14.56 -32.45 -32.80
CA LYS A 3 -13.36 -32.12 -32.00
C LYS A 3 -12.84 -30.70 -32.25
N SER A 4 -12.92 -30.23 -33.50
CA SER A 4 -12.52 -28.89 -33.93
C SER A 4 -13.43 -27.80 -33.32
N ILE A 5 -14.72 -28.12 -33.15
CA ILE A 5 -15.71 -27.25 -32.54
C ILE A 5 -15.46 -27.11 -31.02
N ILE A 6 -15.08 -28.21 -30.35
CA ILE A 6 -14.76 -28.19 -28.90
C ILE A 6 -13.50 -27.36 -28.61
N LEU A 7 -12.47 -27.46 -29.43
CA LEU A 7 -11.26 -26.64 -29.30
C LEU A 7 -11.52 -25.14 -29.54
N ALA A 8 -12.41 -24.79 -30.49
CA ALA A 8 -12.79 -23.41 -30.73
C ALA A 8 -13.59 -22.80 -29.56
N LEU A 9 -14.48 -23.58 -28.93
CA LEU A 9 -15.26 -23.13 -27.76
C LEU A 9 -14.40 -22.96 -26.50
N LEU A 10 -13.40 -23.81 -26.29
CA LEU A 10 -12.43 -23.66 -25.19
C LEU A 10 -11.53 -22.41 -25.36
N ALA A 11 -11.14 -22.07 -26.58
CA ALA A 11 -10.32 -20.89 -26.86
C ALA A 11 -11.09 -19.56 -26.63
N ILE A 12 -12.39 -19.54 -26.94
CA ILE A 12 -13.27 -18.36 -26.72
C ILE A 12 -13.56 -18.16 -25.22
N GLY A 13 -13.58 -19.24 -24.42
CA GLY A 13 -13.74 -19.17 -22.97
C GLY A 13 -12.53 -18.59 -22.21
N LEU A 14 -11.33 -18.63 -22.80
CA LEU A 14 -10.09 -18.16 -22.17
C LEU A 14 -9.81 -16.67 -22.38
N SER A 15 -10.39 -16.04 -23.42
CA SER A 15 -10.15 -14.62 -23.72
C SER A 15 -11.04 -13.65 -22.92
N ALA A 16 -12.04 -14.15 -22.19
CA ALA A 16 -13.01 -13.31 -21.46
C ALA A 16 -12.66 -13.10 -19.96
N SER A 17 -11.45 -13.42 -19.53
CA SER A 17 -11.05 -13.29 -18.11
C SER A 17 -10.51 -11.91 -17.71
N CYS A 18 -10.45 -10.96 -18.64
CA CYS A 18 -10.36 -9.56 -18.25
C CYS A 18 -11.74 -9.10 -17.78
N LEU A 19 -12.09 -9.46 -16.53
CA LEU A 19 -13.10 -8.70 -15.79
C LEU A 19 -12.55 -7.28 -15.65
N VAL A 20 -12.81 -6.45 -16.66
CA VAL A 20 -12.75 -5.00 -16.52
C VAL A 20 -13.88 -4.69 -15.54
N TYR A 21 -13.51 -4.55 -14.26
CA TYR A 21 -14.41 -4.03 -13.25
C TYR A 21 -14.69 -2.57 -13.62
N ILE A 22 -15.86 -2.33 -14.20
CA ILE A 22 -16.42 -1.00 -14.38
C ILE A 22 -17.15 -0.70 -13.07
N PRO A 23 -16.63 0.16 -12.18
CA PRO A 23 -17.36 0.55 -10.99
C PRO A 23 -18.69 1.19 -11.41
N PRO A 24 -19.80 0.89 -10.69
CA PRO A 24 -21.08 1.52 -10.97
C PRO A 24 -20.95 3.04 -10.86
N GLU A 25 -21.45 3.72 -11.88
CA GLU A 25 -21.47 5.18 -12.02
C GLU A 25 -22.05 5.83 -10.77
N ASP A 26 -21.23 6.69 -10.15
CA ASP A 26 -21.51 7.70 -9.12
C ASP A 26 -22.82 7.54 -8.33
N ARG A 27 -22.96 6.41 -7.63
CA ARG A 27 -23.52 6.52 -6.29
C ARG A 27 -22.35 6.98 -5.44
N PRO A 28 -22.42 8.12 -4.74
CA PRO A 28 -21.44 8.37 -3.70
C PRO A 28 -21.50 7.12 -2.82
N ALA A 29 -20.44 6.31 -2.86
CA ALA A 29 -20.18 5.40 -1.77
C ALA A 29 -20.32 6.30 -0.56
N ALA A 30 -21.23 5.97 0.36
CA ALA A 30 -21.33 6.72 1.60
C ALA A 30 -19.91 6.70 2.13
N TYR A 31 -19.19 7.82 1.94
CA TYR A 31 -17.80 7.91 2.29
C TYR A 31 -17.83 7.55 3.75
N PRO A 32 -17.13 6.48 4.21
CA PRO A 32 -16.95 6.35 5.64
C PRO A 32 -16.44 7.72 6.06
N ALA A 33 -17.10 8.30 7.06
CA ALA A 33 -16.75 9.63 7.55
C ALA A 33 -15.23 9.70 7.56
N GLU A 34 -14.69 10.79 7.02
CA GLU A 34 -13.26 11.07 7.02
C GLU A 34 -12.83 11.17 8.49
N ASP A 35 -12.74 10.02 9.15
CA ASP A 35 -12.11 9.87 10.43
C ASP A 35 -10.69 10.31 10.13
N ASN A 36 -10.25 11.37 10.82
CA ASN A 36 -8.93 11.97 10.74
C ASN A 36 -7.84 10.92 11.00
N TYR A 37 -7.62 10.05 10.01
CA TYR A 37 -6.69 8.94 10.00
C TYR A 37 -5.28 9.46 9.79
N TYR A 38 -5.18 10.59 9.08
CA TYR A 38 -3.98 11.38 8.99
C TYR A 38 -3.94 12.33 10.19
N PRO A 39 -2.80 12.44 10.89
CA PRO A 39 -2.65 13.47 11.91
C PRO A 39 -2.85 14.84 11.26
N GLU A 40 -3.79 15.62 11.81
CA GLU A 40 -4.00 17.02 11.45
C GLU A 40 -2.76 17.82 11.90
N SER A 41 -1.73 17.88 11.06
CA SER A 41 -0.47 18.54 11.42
C SER A 41 -0.60 20.05 11.20
N SER A 42 -0.57 20.81 12.29
CA SER A 42 -0.66 22.27 12.33
C SER A 42 0.63 22.97 11.88
N TYR A 43 1.07 22.79 10.63
CA TYR A 43 2.26 23.49 10.11
C TYR A 43 1.98 24.25 8.81
N ALA A 44 2.07 25.57 8.93
CA ALA A 44 1.86 26.58 7.93
C ALA A 44 3.02 26.64 6.91
N SER A 45 3.14 25.60 6.08
CA SER A 45 3.76 25.59 4.74
C SER A 45 3.85 24.12 4.36
N GLY A 46 3.11 23.68 3.34
CA GLY A 46 2.84 22.27 2.99
C GLY A 46 4.03 21.44 2.49
N GLU A 47 5.22 21.61 3.06
CA GLU A 47 6.41 20.81 2.74
C GLU A 47 6.70 19.81 3.86
N ILE A 48 6.60 18.52 3.53
CA ILE A 48 7.10 17.44 4.37
C ILE A 48 8.63 17.44 4.26
N THR A 49 9.32 17.72 5.37
CA THR A 49 10.78 17.70 5.42
C THR A 49 11.32 16.30 5.74
N LEU A 50 12.54 16.00 5.30
CA LEU A 50 13.25 14.78 5.69
C LEU A 50 13.39 14.66 7.22
N GLY A 51 13.67 15.77 7.92
CA GLY A 51 13.77 15.79 9.37
C GLY A 51 12.48 15.34 10.06
N TYR A 52 11.33 15.85 9.59
CA TYR A 52 10.02 15.41 10.08
C TYR A 52 9.80 13.90 9.86
N ILE A 53 10.16 13.37 8.69
CA ILE A 53 10.06 11.94 8.41
C ILE A 53 10.90 11.12 9.41
N TYR A 54 12.14 11.53 9.64
CA TYR A 54 13.03 10.88 10.62
C TYR A 54 12.41 10.87 12.02
N ASP A 55 11.96 12.02 12.50
CA ASP A 55 11.41 12.19 13.84
C ASP A 55 10.11 11.41 14.02
N TYR A 56 9.18 11.53 13.06
CA TYR A 56 7.89 10.85 13.09
C TYR A 56 8.05 9.32 13.10
N LEU A 57 8.87 8.77 12.19
CA LEU A 57 9.05 7.32 12.09
C LEU A 57 9.94 6.73 13.20
N SER A 58 10.76 7.55 13.87
CA SER A 58 11.54 7.10 15.04
C SER A 58 10.65 6.62 16.19
N GLY A 59 9.42 7.15 16.30
CA GLY A 59 8.44 6.68 17.28
C GLY A 59 7.94 5.25 17.05
N PHE A 60 8.05 4.73 15.83
CA PHE A 60 7.42 3.47 15.40
C PHE A 60 8.41 2.40 14.93
N GLY A 61 9.68 2.75 14.81
CA GLY A 61 10.68 1.84 14.25
C GLY A 61 12.10 2.19 14.65
N LEU A 62 13.05 1.77 13.81
CA LEU A 62 14.48 2.05 13.94
C LEU A 62 15.02 2.45 12.58
N TRP A 63 15.91 3.42 12.58
CA TRP A 63 16.66 3.79 11.39
C TRP A 63 18.04 3.12 11.40
N VAL A 64 18.41 2.48 10.29
CA VAL A 64 19.61 1.67 10.17
C VAL A 64 20.38 2.07 8.91
N ASN A 65 21.70 2.26 9.04
CA ASN A 65 22.56 2.43 7.86
C ASN A 65 22.81 1.05 7.24
N TYR A 66 22.26 0.83 6.05
CA TYR A 66 22.28 -0.44 5.35
C TYR A 66 22.72 -0.27 3.89
N PRO A 67 24.02 -0.41 3.59
CA PRO A 67 24.51 -0.37 2.22
C PRO A 67 23.91 -1.51 1.36
N PRO A 68 23.62 -1.27 0.07
CA PRO A 68 23.82 -0.03 -0.67
C PRO A 68 22.68 1.00 -0.55
N TYR A 69 21.65 0.71 0.25
CA TYR A 69 20.41 1.50 0.32
C TYR A 69 20.56 2.82 1.10
N GLY A 70 21.54 2.92 1.99
CA GLY A 70 21.72 4.08 2.85
C GLY A 70 20.91 3.94 4.14
N TYR A 71 20.26 5.00 4.60
CA TYR A 71 19.56 4.99 5.88
C TYR A 71 18.11 4.54 5.68
N VAL A 72 17.81 3.31 6.09
CA VAL A 72 16.51 2.66 5.90
C VAL A 72 15.76 2.59 7.22
N TRP A 73 14.43 2.57 7.13
CA TRP A 73 13.57 2.46 8.30
C TRP A 73 13.00 1.06 8.47
N MET A 74 13.02 0.55 9.69
CA MET A 74 12.43 -0.74 10.04
C MET A 74 11.33 -0.56 11.10
N PRO A 75 10.10 -1.04 10.86
CA PRO A 75 9.08 -0.99 11.90
C PRO A 75 9.42 -1.93 13.06
N ARG A 76 9.05 -1.53 14.28
CA ARG A 76 9.22 -2.34 15.50
C ARG A 76 7.89 -2.88 16.01
N GLY A 77 7.95 -3.93 16.81
CA GLY A 77 6.78 -4.49 17.51
C GLY A 77 5.82 -5.24 16.59
N LEU A 78 6.27 -5.65 15.41
CA LEU A 78 5.47 -6.43 14.46
C LEU A 78 5.80 -7.93 14.59
N GLY A 79 4.79 -8.78 14.40
CA GLY A 79 4.93 -10.23 14.54
C GLY A 79 5.84 -10.86 13.46
N PRO A 80 6.31 -12.10 13.67
CA PRO A 80 7.29 -12.76 12.78
C PRO A 80 6.78 -13.02 11.35
N HIS A 81 5.47 -13.02 11.15
CA HIS A 81 4.83 -13.21 9.84
C HIS A 81 4.39 -11.89 9.19
N TRP A 82 4.71 -10.76 9.81
CA TRP A 82 4.35 -9.48 9.25
C TRP A 82 5.09 -9.20 7.93
N HIS A 83 4.38 -8.59 7.00
CA HIS A 83 4.95 -7.99 5.80
C HIS A 83 4.09 -6.81 5.32
N PRO A 84 4.61 -5.97 4.40
CA PRO A 84 3.85 -4.89 3.81
C PRO A 84 2.55 -5.38 3.17
N TYR A 85 1.51 -4.55 3.21
CA TYR A 85 0.21 -4.77 2.57
C TYR A 85 -0.65 -5.92 3.13
N VAL A 86 -0.52 -6.26 4.43
CA VAL A 86 -1.38 -7.29 5.08
C VAL A 86 -2.34 -6.79 6.13
N HIS A 87 -2.02 -5.69 6.81
CA HIS A 87 -2.91 -5.08 7.82
C HIS A 87 -3.43 -3.75 7.31
N GLY A 88 -4.53 -3.83 6.58
CA GLY A 88 -5.13 -2.71 5.87
C GLY A 88 -6.14 -3.20 4.83
N ARG A 89 -6.50 -2.33 3.90
CA ARG A 89 -7.43 -2.64 2.80
C ARG A 89 -7.16 -1.74 1.60
N TRP A 90 -7.44 -2.25 0.40
CA TRP A 90 -7.54 -1.41 -0.79
C TRP A 90 -8.89 -0.70 -0.80
N ILE A 91 -8.88 0.61 -1.03
CA ILE A 91 -10.07 1.40 -1.31
C ILE A 91 -9.93 2.09 -2.66
N TRP A 92 -11.05 2.38 -3.30
CA TRP A 92 -11.07 3.19 -4.51
C TRP A 92 -11.12 4.68 -4.12
N THR A 93 -10.19 5.48 -4.63
CA THR A 93 -10.12 6.93 -4.43
C THR A 93 -10.07 7.65 -5.78
N ASP A 94 -10.03 8.98 -5.76
CA ASP A 94 -9.81 9.79 -6.97
C ASP A 94 -8.41 9.56 -7.61
N TYR A 95 -7.50 8.93 -6.86
CA TYR A 95 -6.19 8.49 -7.33
C TYR A 95 -6.14 7.00 -7.72
N GLY A 96 -7.30 6.33 -7.78
CA GLY A 96 -7.45 4.91 -8.10
C GLY A 96 -7.40 3.99 -6.88
N TRP A 97 -7.03 2.72 -7.07
CA TRP A 97 -6.84 1.78 -5.97
C TRP A 97 -5.72 2.25 -5.04
N THR A 98 -6.08 2.60 -3.81
CA THR A 98 -5.17 3.11 -2.78
C THR A 98 -5.17 2.18 -1.58
N TRP A 99 -3.99 1.79 -1.11
CA TRP A 99 -3.85 0.98 0.09
C TRP A 99 -4.01 1.85 1.34
N VAL A 100 -4.97 1.52 2.19
CA VAL A 100 -5.13 2.16 3.51
C VAL A 100 -4.64 1.21 4.58
N SER A 101 -3.58 1.60 5.27
CA SER A 101 -3.02 0.82 6.38
C SER A 101 -3.94 0.87 7.62
N ASN A 102 -3.77 -0.08 8.55
CA ASN A 102 -4.34 0.03 9.89
C ASN A 102 -3.33 0.59 10.91
N TYR A 103 -2.08 0.84 10.50
CA TYR A 103 -1.06 1.42 11.36
C TYR A 103 -1.10 2.94 11.31
N SER A 104 -1.02 3.62 12.45
CA SER A 104 -1.02 5.09 12.51
C SER A 104 0.11 5.73 11.69
N TRP A 105 1.25 5.06 11.58
CA TRP A 105 2.40 5.48 10.78
C TRP A 105 2.29 5.12 9.30
N GLY A 106 1.30 4.32 8.90
CA GLY A 106 1.22 3.69 7.60
C GLY A 106 1.08 4.67 6.43
N TRP A 107 0.53 5.85 6.68
CA TRP A 107 0.35 6.87 5.65
C TRP A 107 1.66 7.25 4.94
N LEU A 108 2.80 7.15 5.61
CA LEU A 108 4.08 7.54 5.03
C LEU A 108 4.74 6.37 4.28
N PRO A 109 5.09 5.23 4.92
CA PRO A 109 5.85 4.18 4.24
C PRO A 109 5.08 3.44 3.14
N PHE A 110 3.74 3.41 3.19
CA PHE A 110 2.93 2.77 2.15
C PHE A 110 2.68 3.65 0.92
N HIS A 111 2.99 4.95 0.99
CA HIS A 111 2.72 5.90 -0.11
C HIS A 111 3.97 6.63 -0.62
N TYR A 112 5.04 6.74 0.17
CA TYR A 112 6.18 7.62 -0.14
C TYR A 112 7.56 6.92 -0.18
N GLY A 113 7.62 5.66 -0.59
CA GLY A 113 8.90 4.95 -0.77
C GLY A 113 8.73 3.50 -1.21
N ARG A 114 9.68 2.62 -0.87
CA ARG A 114 9.65 1.21 -1.31
C ARG A 114 10.05 0.28 -0.18
N TRP A 115 9.25 -0.75 0.02
CA TRP A 115 9.62 -1.83 0.93
C TRP A 115 10.63 -2.79 0.27
N GLY A 116 11.76 -2.99 0.95
CA GLY A 116 12.73 -4.04 0.70
C GLY A 116 12.65 -5.14 1.78
N ARG A 117 13.22 -6.31 1.46
CA ARG A 117 13.36 -7.41 2.41
C ARG A 117 14.77 -7.97 2.34
N ASP A 118 15.39 -8.11 3.50
CA ASP A 118 16.66 -8.79 3.66
C ASP A 118 16.54 -9.87 4.75
N VAL A 119 17.35 -10.93 4.67
CA VAL A 119 17.30 -12.05 5.62
C VAL A 119 17.83 -11.69 7.01
N ARG A 120 18.81 -10.77 7.08
CA ARG A 120 19.42 -10.28 8.32
C ARG A 120 18.62 -9.14 8.92
N LEU A 121 18.13 -8.24 8.07
CA LEU A 121 17.44 -7.03 8.50
C LEU A 121 15.92 -7.25 8.68
N GLY A 122 15.31 -8.11 7.87
CA GLY A 122 13.86 -8.21 7.75
C GLY A 122 13.30 -7.22 6.74
N TRP A 123 12.05 -6.79 6.93
CA TRP A 123 11.42 -5.77 6.09
C TRP A 123 11.90 -4.38 6.48
N PHE A 124 12.31 -3.60 5.49
CA PHE A 124 12.76 -2.22 5.65
C PHE A 124 12.16 -1.36 4.54
N TRP A 125 12.07 -0.06 4.79
CA TRP A 125 11.61 0.95 3.85
C TRP A 125 12.74 1.91 3.50
#